data_AF-A0A2A2T4Y1-F1
#
_entry.id   AF-A0A2A2T4Y1-F1
#
_cell.length_a   1.000
_cell.length_b   1.000
_cell.length_c   1.000
_cell.angle_alpha   90.00
_cell.angle_beta   90.00
_cell.angle_gamma   90.00
#
_symmetry.space_group_name_H-M   'P 1'
#
loop_
_entity.id
_entity.type
_entity.pdbx_description
1 polymer ?
#
loop_
_entity_poly.entity_id
_entity_poly.type
_entity_poly.pdbx_seq_one_letter_code
_entity_poly.pdbx_strand_id
1 'polypeptide(L)'
;MDAQLANGITILVDAVRQAPVESSQIVGMQKVLTGLQENPGYQRSEIARYANFQKGLLELSLGRFEQANNYMERAMQEAAHPDLVLRILRELVEFGQYAKALELMPLAKMVMKRIPETQLEYGRTTYQNELEHIDQHIRLNSKRGV
;
A
#
# COMPACT_ATOMS: atom_id res chain seq x y z
N MET A 1 -5.89 -4.03 21.52
CA MET A 1 -4.42 -4.04 21.37
C MET A 1 -4.03 -3.62 19.96
N ASP A 2 -4.70 -4.11 18.91
CA ASP A 2 -4.40 -3.75 17.50
C ASP A 2 -4.48 -2.25 17.17
N ALA A 3 -5.50 -1.51 17.63
CA ALA A 3 -5.66 -0.11 17.24
C ALA A 3 -4.51 0.82 17.69
N GLN A 4 -3.91 0.58 18.87
CA GLN A 4 -2.78 1.37 19.36
C GLN A 4 -1.50 1.10 18.58
N LEU A 5 -1.28 -0.16 18.19
CA LEU A 5 -0.11 -0.55 17.42
C LEU A 5 -0.22 -0.06 15.97
N ALA A 6 -1.44 -0.08 15.40
CA ALA A 6 -1.73 0.47 14.07
C ALA A 6 -1.52 2.00 14.06
N ASN A 7 -2.08 2.72 15.05
CA ASN A 7 -1.85 4.15 15.20
C ASN A 7 -0.37 4.48 15.39
N GLY A 8 0.37 3.68 16.16
CA GLY A 8 1.82 3.85 16.32
C GLY A 8 2.58 3.73 15.00
N ILE A 9 2.25 2.73 14.18
CA ILE A 9 2.85 2.54 12.86
C ILE A 9 2.48 3.70 11.92
N THR A 10 1.21 4.14 11.91
CA THR A 10 0.77 5.28 11.09
C THR A 10 1.48 6.57 11.47
N ILE A 11 1.55 6.91 12.76
CA ILE A 11 2.28 8.10 13.25
C ILE A 11 3.74 8.06 12.82
N LEU A 12 4.36 6.88 12.87
CA LEU A 12 5.76 6.73 12.48
C LEU A 12 5.96 6.82 10.96
N VAL A 13 5.07 6.26 10.15
CA VAL A 13 5.11 6.44 8.68
C VAL A 13 4.93 7.92 8.33
N ASP A 14 3.99 8.61 8.98
CA ASP A 14 3.78 10.05 8.77
C ASP A 14 5.01 10.87 9.22
N ALA A 15 5.67 10.47 10.31
CA ALA A 15 6.92 11.09 10.74
C ALA A 15 8.05 10.89 9.71
N VAL A 16 8.14 9.71 9.08
CA VAL A 16 9.11 9.43 8.00
C VAL A 16 8.82 10.25 6.74
N ARG A 17 7.55 10.58 6.47
CA ARG A 17 7.17 11.48 5.36
C ARG A 17 7.54 12.95 5.64
N GLN A 18 7.46 13.38 6.89
CA GLN A 18 7.59 14.80 7.26
C GLN A 18 9.02 15.22 7.60
N ALA A 19 9.88 14.27 8.00
CA ALA A 19 11.26 14.54 8.35
C ALA A 19 12.16 13.39 7.89
N PRO A 20 13.45 13.66 7.61
CA PRO A 20 14.42 12.58 7.45
C PRO A 20 14.54 11.82 8.77
N VAL A 21 14.00 10.60 8.80
CA VAL A 21 14.08 9.68 9.93
C VAL A 21 15.34 8.85 9.74
N GLU A 22 16.03 8.52 10.84
CA GLU A 22 17.27 7.77 10.74
C GLU A 22 17.01 6.36 10.16
N SER A 23 17.91 5.90 9.29
CA SER A 23 17.82 4.56 8.68
C SER A 23 17.70 3.45 9.74
N SER A 24 18.29 3.65 10.92
CA SER A 24 18.22 2.74 12.08
C SER A 24 16.79 2.55 12.60
N GLN A 25 15.99 3.62 12.64
CA GLN A 25 14.60 3.59 13.10
C GLN A 25 13.71 2.85 12.11
N ILE A 26 13.99 2.99 10.82
CA ILE A 26 13.25 2.29 9.76
C ILE A 26 13.58 0.80 9.76
N VAL A 27 14.86 0.43 9.93
CA VAL A 27 15.25 -0.98 10.11
C VAL A 27 14.59 -1.59 11.35
N GLY A 28 14.53 -0.84 12.46
CA GLY A 28 13.81 -1.26 13.66
C GLY A 28 12.32 -1.53 13.37
N MET A 29 11.68 -0.64 12.61
CA MET A 29 10.27 -0.76 12.26
C MET A 29 10.00 -1.93 11.29
N GLN A 30 10.87 -2.15 10.31
CA GLN A 30 10.78 -3.30 9.43
C GLN A 30 10.87 -4.61 10.21
N LYS A 31 11.76 -4.69 11.22
CA LYS A 31 11.86 -5.86 12.11
C LYS A 31 10.57 -6.08 12.91
N VAL A 32 9.95 -5.01 13.42
CA VAL A 32 8.65 -5.09 14.10
C VAL A 32 7.57 -5.62 13.14
N LEU A 33 7.45 -5.05 11.94
CA LEU A 33 6.46 -5.49 10.95
C LEU A 33 6.67 -6.94 10.53
N THR A 34 7.92 -7.38 10.35
CA THR A 34 8.26 -8.79 10.08
C THR A 34 7.87 -9.68 11.25
N GLY A 35 8.23 -9.32 12.48
CA GLY A 35 7.87 -10.10 13.67
C GLY A 35 6.35 -10.24 13.85
N LEU A 36 5.57 -9.22 13.48
CA LEU A 36 4.10 -9.29 13.50
C LEU A 36 3.53 -10.23 12.43
N GLN A 37 4.10 -10.23 11.23
CA GLN A 37 3.69 -11.15 10.16
C GLN A 37 4.04 -12.61 10.48
N GLU A 38 5.21 -12.84 11.07
CA GLU A 38 5.72 -14.19 11.37
C GLU A 38 5.09 -14.78 12.63
N ASN A 39 4.51 -13.97 13.51
CA ASN A 39 3.91 -14.44 14.76
C ASN A 39 2.49 -15.00 14.53
N PRO A 40 2.26 -16.31 14.78
CA PRO A 40 0.94 -16.92 14.57
C PRO A 40 -0.18 -16.27 15.38
N GLY A 41 0.14 -15.69 16.54
CA GLY A 41 -0.82 -14.98 17.39
C GLY A 41 -1.33 -13.67 16.77
N TYR A 42 -0.60 -13.10 15.81
CA TYR A 42 -0.94 -11.84 15.15
C TYR A 42 -1.29 -12.00 13.67
N GLN A 43 -1.25 -13.21 13.10
CA GLN A 43 -1.59 -13.43 11.68
C GLN A 43 -3.00 -12.95 11.28
N ARG A 44 -3.93 -12.92 12.23
CA ARG A 44 -5.29 -12.41 12.02
C ARG A 44 -5.43 -10.91 12.32
N SER A 45 -4.40 -10.30 12.91
CA SER A 45 -4.39 -8.87 13.19
C SER A 45 -4.42 -8.07 11.90
N GLU A 46 -5.07 -6.93 11.96
CA GLU A 46 -5.13 -6.01 10.84
C GLU A 46 -3.73 -5.60 10.39
N ILE A 47 -2.84 -5.34 11.34
CA ILE A 47 -1.47 -4.90 11.09
C ILE A 47 -0.65 -5.95 10.35
N ALA A 48 -0.78 -7.23 10.70
CA ALA A 48 -0.08 -8.29 9.96
C ALA A 48 -0.56 -8.37 8.50
N ARG A 49 -1.86 -8.13 8.25
CA ARG A 49 -2.43 -8.09 6.89
C ARG A 49 -1.97 -6.86 6.09
N TYR A 50 -1.73 -5.73 6.75
CA TYR A 50 -1.24 -4.51 6.09
C TYR A 50 0.29 -4.35 6.15
N ALA A 51 1.03 -5.29 6.73
CA ALA A 51 2.45 -5.12 7.00
C ALA A 51 3.30 -4.94 5.72
N ASN A 52 2.96 -5.65 4.63
CA ASN A 52 3.61 -5.42 3.34
C ASN A 52 3.35 -4.00 2.82
N PHE A 53 2.14 -3.49 2.96
CA PHE A 53 1.82 -2.11 2.56
C PHE A 53 2.63 -1.09 3.39
N GLN A 54 2.70 -1.28 4.71
CA GLN A 54 3.48 -0.41 5.61
C GLN A 54 4.98 -0.45 5.29
N LYS A 55 5.54 -1.64 5.01
CA LYS A 55 6.93 -1.78 4.54
C LYS A 55 7.14 -1.03 3.22
N GLY A 56 6.20 -1.13 2.29
CA GLY A 56 6.22 -0.40 1.03
C GLY A 56 6.27 1.12 1.23
N LEU A 57 5.42 1.67 2.10
CA LEU A 57 5.41 3.11 2.41
C LEU A 57 6.73 3.61 2.99
N LEU A 58 7.35 2.80 3.87
CA LEU A 58 8.64 3.14 4.46
C LEU A 58 9.75 3.19 3.42
N GLU A 59 9.78 2.22 2.51
CA GLU A 59 10.77 2.20 1.43
C GLU A 59 10.52 3.33 0.41
N LEU A 60 9.25 3.67 0.10
CA LEU A 60 8.92 4.84 -0.72
C LEU A 60 9.46 6.13 -0.11
N SER A 61 9.24 6.32 1.20
CA SER A 61 9.68 7.51 1.92
C SER A 61 11.22 7.63 2.00
N LEU A 62 11.92 6.50 1.87
CA LEU A 62 13.38 6.45 1.74
C LEU A 62 13.91 6.61 0.32
N GLY A 63 13.04 6.72 -0.69
CA GLY A 63 13.43 6.72 -2.10
C GLY A 63 13.92 5.36 -2.61
N ARG A 64 13.71 4.28 -1.86
CA ARG A 64 14.10 2.90 -2.18
C ARG A 64 13.02 2.21 -3.02
N PHE A 65 12.79 2.77 -4.20
CA PHE A 65 11.62 2.45 -5.02
C PHE A 65 11.53 0.98 -5.43
N GLU A 66 12.64 0.29 -5.69
CA GLU A 66 12.61 -1.13 -6.05
C GLU A 66 12.07 -2.00 -4.91
N GLN A 67 12.58 -1.81 -3.68
CA GLN A 67 12.08 -2.54 -2.51
C GLN A 67 10.62 -2.17 -2.22
N ALA A 68 10.28 -0.89 -2.32
CA ALA A 68 8.93 -0.42 -2.16
C ALA A 68 7.95 -1.10 -3.12
N ASN A 69 8.31 -1.15 -4.41
CA ASN A 69 7.49 -1.77 -5.46
C ASN A 69 7.22 -3.25 -5.18
N ASN A 70 8.23 -3.99 -4.71
CA ASN A 70 8.09 -5.40 -4.33
C ASN A 70 7.10 -5.58 -3.16
N TYR A 71 7.19 -4.72 -2.14
CA TYR A 71 6.27 -4.75 -1.01
C TYR A 71 4.86 -4.35 -1.39
N MET A 72 4.68 -3.32 -2.23
CA MET A 72 3.38 -2.88 -2.73
C MET A 72 2.69 -3.96 -3.56
N GLU A 73 3.43 -4.67 -4.40
CA GLU A 73 2.88 -5.78 -5.19
C GLU A 73 2.41 -6.94 -4.30
N ARG A 74 3.21 -7.34 -3.31
CA ARG A 74 2.81 -8.35 -2.32
C ARG A 74 1.58 -7.93 -1.53
N ALA A 75 1.56 -6.68 -1.06
CA ALA A 75 0.41 -6.13 -0.36
C ALA A 75 -0.87 -6.16 -1.20
N MET A 76 -0.77 -5.92 -2.51
CA MET A 76 -1.91 -5.98 -3.42
C MET A 76 -2.39 -7.42 -3.67
N GLN A 77 -1.48 -8.38 -3.77
CA GLN A 77 -1.83 -9.80 -3.91
C GLN A 77 -2.52 -10.36 -2.65
N GLU A 78 -2.11 -9.88 -1.48
CA GLU A 78 -2.69 -10.22 -0.18
C GLU A 78 -3.94 -9.37 0.17
N ALA A 79 -4.25 -8.36 -0.65
CA ALA A 79 -5.32 -7.43 -0.35
C ALA A 79 -6.69 -8.12 -0.30
N ALA A 80 -7.31 -8.09 0.88
CA ALA A 80 -8.67 -8.57 1.08
C ALA A 80 -9.74 -7.50 0.80
N HIS A 81 -9.34 -6.23 0.64
CA HIS A 81 -10.25 -5.09 0.56
C HIS A 81 -9.89 -4.13 -0.59
N PRO A 82 -10.90 -3.58 -1.29
CA PRO A 82 -10.68 -2.70 -2.44
C PRO A 82 -10.00 -1.38 -2.04
N ASP A 83 -10.23 -0.89 -0.82
CA ASP A 83 -9.63 0.35 -0.34
C ASP A 83 -8.11 0.26 -0.25
N LEU A 84 -7.58 -0.91 0.13
CA LEU A 84 -6.13 -1.14 0.15
C LEU A 84 -5.55 -1.07 -1.27
N VAL A 85 -6.24 -1.68 -2.24
CA VAL A 85 -5.80 -1.67 -3.64
C VAL A 85 -5.74 -0.25 -4.17
N LEU A 86 -6.80 0.55 -3.94
CA LEU A 86 -6.83 1.96 -4.32
C LEU A 86 -5.74 2.77 -3.62
N ARG A 87 -5.55 2.53 -2.32
CA ARG A 87 -4.55 3.23 -1.53
C ARG A 87 -3.13 2.94 -2.04
N ILE A 88 -2.79 1.69 -2.31
CA ILE A 88 -1.49 1.33 -2.89
C ILE A 88 -1.23 2.11 -4.19
N LEU A 89 -2.21 2.17 -5.09
CA LEU A 89 -2.07 2.88 -6.36
C LEU A 89 -1.90 4.40 -6.16
N ARG A 90 -2.66 4.99 -5.23
CA ARG A 90 -2.55 6.42 -4.88
C ARG A 90 -1.18 6.76 -4.33
N GLU A 91 -0.66 5.94 -3.41
CA GLU A 91 0.67 6.16 -2.82
C GLU A 91 1.76 6.05 -3.88
N LEU A 92 1.70 5.07 -4.78
CA LEU A 92 2.64 5.00 -5.91
C LEU A 92 2.56 6.25 -6.80
N VAL A 93 1.35 6.75 -7.08
CA VAL A 93 1.14 7.99 -7.84
C VAL A 93 1.70 9.22 -7.11
N GLU A 94 1.47 9.35 -5.81
CA GLU A 94 1.97 10.46 -4.98
C GLU A 94 3.51 10.51 -4.99
N PHE A 95 4.16 9.35 -4.95
CA PHE A 95 5.62 9.24 -5.03
C PHE A 95 6.17 9.24 -6.48
N GLY A 96 5.32 9.55 -7.47
CA GLY A 96 5.71 9.65 -8.88
C GLY A 96 6.04 8.31 -9.55
N GLN A 97 5.74 7.18 -8.91
CA GLN A 97 5.96 5.82 -9.42
C GLN A 97 4.89 5.41 -10.44
N TYR A 98 4.63 6.28 -11.44
CA TYR A 98 3.57 6.09 -12.45
C TYR A 98 3.75 4.80 -13.26
N ALA A 99 4.99 4.44 -13.60
CA ALA A 99 5.27 3.22 -14.37
C ALA A 99 4.83 1.96 -13.61
N LYS A 100 5.21 1.83 -12.33
CA LYS A 100 4.78 0.68 -11.51
C LYS A 100 3.29 0.73 -11.21
N ALA A 101 2.72 1.91 -10.94
CA ALA A 101 1.28 2.05 -10.74
C ALA A 101 0.49 1.56 -11.98
N LEU A 102 0.98 1.87 -13.20
CA LEU A 102 0.40 1.39 -14.44
C LEU A 102 0.55 -0.13 -14.59
N GLU A 103 1.72 -0.67 -14.26
CA GLU A 103 2.01 -2.11 -14.31
C GLU A 103 1.09 -2.90 -13.37
N LEU A 104 0.77 -2.37 -12.19
CA LEU A 104 -0.11 -3.03 -11.21
C LEU A 104 -1.60 -2.89 -11.52
N MET A 105 -1.99 -2.05 -12.48
CA MET A 105 -3.40 -1.81 -12.80
C MET A 105 -4.18 -3.09 -13.20
N PRO A 106 -3.64 -4.03 -13.98
CA PRO A 106 -4.33 -5.29 -14.26
C PRO A 106 -4.55 -6.14 -13.01
N LEU A 107 -3.57 -6.18 -12.10
CA LEU A 107 -3.70 -6.88 -10.81
C LEU A 107 -4.79 -6.23 -9.96
N ALA A 108 -4.80 -4.89 -9.87
CA ALA A 108 -5.83 -4.14 -9.15
C ALA A 108 -7.24 -4.47 -9.64
N LYS A 109 -7.46 -4.45 -10.97
CA LYS A 109 -8.74 -4.83 -11.59
C LYS A 109 -9.13 -6.27 -11.26
N MET A 110 -8.17 -7.19 -11.29
CA MET A 110 -8.40 -8.60 -10.99
C MET A 110 -8.81 -8.80 -9.52
N VAL A 111 -8.09 -8.19 -8.58
CA VAL A 111 -8.37 -8.27 -7.14
C VAL A 111 -9.75 -7.70 -6.85
N MET A 112 -10.06 -6.49 -7.33
CA MET A 112 -11.36 -5.86 -7.10
C MET A 112 -12.53 -6.70 -7.63
N LYS A 113 -12.37 -7.36 -8.79
CA LYS A 113 -13.41 -8.23 -9.35
C LYS A 113 -13.68 -9.47 -8.48
N ARG A 114 -12.69 -9.96 -7.74
CA ARG A 114 -12.80 -11.15 -6.87
C ARG A 114 -13.49 -10.86 -5.54
N ILE A 115 -13.49 -9.61 -5.08
CA ILE A 115 -14.12 -9.22 -3.82
C ILE A 115 -15.64 -9.24 -4.00
N PRO A 116 -16.39 -10.01 -3.19
CA PRO A 116 -17.85 -10.07 -3.24
C PRO A 116 -18.50 -8.72 -2.92
N GLU A 117 -19.66 -8.43 -3.52
CA GLU A 117 -20.40 -7.18 -3.27
C GLU A 117 -20.71 -6.94 -1.79
N THR A 118 -20.98 -8.02 -1.05
CA THR A 118 -21.28 -8.00 0.39
C THR A 118 -20.11 -7.61 1.28
N GLN A 119 -18.89 -7.59 0.73
CA GLN A 119 -17.66 -7.19 1.44
C GLN A 119 -17.19 -5.78 1.04
N LEU A 120 -17.93 -5.12 0.14
CA LEU A 120 -17.63 -3.76 -0.27
C LEU A 120 -18.35 -2.78 0.65
N GLU A 121 -17.64 -1.75 1.10
CA GLU A 121 -18.23 -0.65 1.88
C GLU A 121 -19.15 0.21 1.00
N TYR A 122 -18.73 0.42 -0.25
CA TYR A 122 -19.49 1.12 -1.29
C TYR A 122 -19.82 0.18 -2.46
N GLY A 123 -20.82 0.52 -3.28
CA GLY A 123 -21.14 -0.27 -4.46
C GLY A 123 -19.94 -0.41 -5.40
N ARG A 124 -19.82 -1.55 -6.10
CA ARG A 124 -18.69 -1.85 -7.00
C ARG A 124 -18.44 -0.78 -8.06
N THR A 125 -19.48 -0.13 -8.55
CA THR A 125 -19.36 0.96 -9.52
C THR A 125 -18.56 2.13 -8.95
N THR A 126 -18.68 2.44 -7.65
CA THR A 126 -17.87 3.48 -6.99
C THR A 126 -16.39 3.13 -7.08
N TYR A 127 -16.02 1.91 -6.71
CA TYR A 127 -14.63 1.45 -6.78
C TYR A 127 -14.08 1.39 -8.21
N GLN A 128 -14.91 1.00 -9.18
CA GLN A 128 -14.54 1.01 -10.60
C GLN A 128 -14.26 2.43 -11.10
N ASN A 129 -15.14 3.38 -10.77
CA ASN A 129 -14.96 4.77 -11.14
C ASN A 129 -13.66 5.34 -10.53
N GLU A 130 -13.39 5.08 -9.25
CA GLU A 130 -12.15 5.52 -8.61
C GLU A 130 -10.90 4.90 -9.27
N LEU A 131 -10.96 3.62 -9.61
CA LEU A 131 -9.86 2.95 -10.30
C LEU A 131 -9.62 3.54 -11.70
N GLU A 132 -10.70 3.88 -12.42
CA GLU A 132 -10.61 4.56 -13.72
C GLU A 132 -10.03 5.97 -13.60
N HIS A 133 -10.44 6.75 -12.61
CA HIS A 133 -9.84 8.05 -12.32
C HIS A 133 -8.34 7.94 -12.06
N ILE A 134 -7.91 6.94 -11.28
CA ILE A 134 -6.49 6.67 -11.02
C ILE A 134 -5.77 6.26 -12.31
N ASP A 135 -6.31 5.34 -13.12
CA ASP A 135 -5.70 4.91 -14.39
C ASP A 135 -5.52 6.09 -15.36
N GLN A 136 -6.53 6.95 -15.48
CA GLN A 136 -6.44 8.17 -16.29
C GLN A 136 -5.33 9.09 -15.78
N HIS A 137 -5.27 9.33 -14.47
CA HIS A 137 -4.23 10.17 -13.86
C HIS A 137 -2.82 9.59 -14.09
N ILE A 138 -2.65 8.27 -13.93
CA ILE A 138 -1.39 7.58 -14.21
C ILE A 138 -0.96 7.78 -15.66
N ARG A 139 -1.87 7.52 -16.62
CA ARG A 139 -1.56 7.61 -18.07
C ARG A 139 -1.23 9.02 -18.53
N LEU A 140 -1.87 10.02 -17.95
CA LEU A 140 -1.60 11.42 -18.29
C LEU A 140 -0.19 11.83 -17.84
N ASN A 141 0.23 11.39 -16.66
CA ASN A 141 1.53 11.76 -16.10
C ASN A 141 2.67 10.85 -16.60
N SER A 142 2.42 9.58 -16.91
CA SER A 142 3.42 8.69 -17.49
C SER A 142 3.88 9.12 -18.88
N LYS A 143 3.03 9.84 -19.63
CA LYS A 143 3.35 10.40 -20.95
C LYS A 143 4.15 11.70 -20.89
N ARG A 144 4.16 12.39 -19.74
CA ARG A 144 4.85 13.69 -19.57
C ARG A 144 6.30 13.55 -19.10
N GLY A 145 6.72 12.35 -18.70
CA GLY A 145 8.05 12.06 -18.17
C GLY A 145 9.01 11.39 -19.17
N VAL A 146 8.73 11.46 -20.48
CA VAL A 146 9.63 11.01 -21.57
C VAL A 146 10.16 12.21 -22.31
#